data_AF-A0A8J2YNQ2-F1
#
_entry.id   AF-A0A8J2YNQ2-F1
#
_cell.length_a   1.000
_cell.length_b   1.000
_cell.length_c   1.000
_cell.angle_alpha   90.00
_cell.angle_beta   90.00
_cell.angle_gamma   90.00
#
_symmetry.space_group_name_H-M   'P 1'
#
loop_
_entity.id
_entity.type
_entity.pdbx_description
1 polymer ?
#
loop_
_entity_poly.entity_id
_entity_poly.type
_entity_poly.pdbx_seq_one_letter_code
_entity_poly.pdbx_strand_id
1 'polypeptide(L)' 'MISDLDIFRSAKLWLDRHGDAAIVEARCRVAELQSTGDRDGADVWLRIVIAIETLLTPMAGTH' A
#
# COMPACT_ATOMS: atom_id res chain seq x y z
N MET A 1 -1.72 17.12 -3.32
CA MET A 1 -2.75 16.15 -2.92
C MET A 1 -2.60 14.95 -3.85
N ILE A 2 -2.19 13.80 -3.33
CA ILE A 2 -2.06 12.57 -4.13
C ILE A 2 -3.45 11.99 -4.32
N SER A 3 -3.86 11.81 -5.58
CA SER A 3 -5.16 11.23 -5.92
C SER A 3 -5.16 9.73 -5.59
N ASP A 4 -6.33 9.21 -5.23
CA ASP A 4 -6.50 7.78 -4.91
C ASP A 4 -6.09 6.89 -6.09
N LEU A 5 -6.30 7.34 -7.33
CA LEU A 5 -5.83 6.64 -8.52
C LEU A 5 -4.30 6.46 -8.55
N ASP A 6 -3.54 7.46 -8.12
CA ASP A 6 -2.07 7.38 -8.07
C ASP A 6 -1.60 6.45 -6.95
N ILE A 7 -2.34 6.40 -5.83
CA ILE A 7 -2.13 5.41 -4.76
C ILE A 7 -2.35 3.99 -5.31
N PHE A 8 -3.47 3.74 -6.01
CA PHE A 8 -3.77 2.43 -6.58
C PHE A 8 -2.77 1.99 -7.66
N ARG A 9 -2.30 2.92 -8.51
CA ARG A 9 -1.24 2.63 -9.49
C ARG A 9 0.07 2.27 -8.81
N SER A 10 0.43 3.01 -7.76
CA SER A 10 1.63 2.76 -6.98
C SER A 10 1.55 1.42 -6.25
N ALA A 11 0.40 1.12 -5.64
CA ALA A 11 0.11 -0.16 -5.00
C ALA A 11 0.20 -1.32 -6.00
N LYS A 12 -0.38 -1.20 -7.18
CA LYS A 12 -0.30 -2.22 -8.23
C LYS A 12 1.14 -2.45 -8.70
N LEU A 13 1.91 -1.38 -8.91
CA LEU A 13 3.32 -1.49 -9.28
C LEU A 13 4.15 -2.12 -8.16
N TRP A 14 3.85 -1.80 -6.91
CA TRP A 14 4.51 -2.38 -5.74
C TRP A 14 4.24 -3.87 -5.63
N LEU A 15 2.98 -4.26 -5.84
CA LEU A 15 2.52 -5.65 -5.86
C LEU A 15 3.16 -6.45 -7.00
N ASP A 16 3.25 -5.87 -8.20
CA ASP A 16 3.90 -6.51 -9.36
C ASP A 16 5.39 -6.80 -9.10
N ARG A 17 6.07 -5.92 -8.36
CA ARG A 17 7.50 -6.05 -8.05
C ARG A 17 7.80 -7.01 -6.89
N HIS A 18 6.99 -6.99 -5.83
CA HIS A 18 7.28 -7.73 -4.60
C HIS A 18 6.39 -8.97 -4.42
N GLY A 19 5.35 -9.13 -5.23
CA GLY A 19 4.41 -10.25 -5.14
C GLY A 19 3.74 -10.32 -3.77
N ASP A 20 3.68 -11.54 -3.21
CA ASP A 20 3.06 -11.80 -1.90
C ASP A 20 3.68 -11.00 -0.75
N ALA A 21 4.97 -10.66 -0.84
CA ALA A 21 5.67 -9.87 0.18
C ALA A 21 5.31 -8.38 0.16
N ALA A 22 4.57 -7.91 -0.85
CA ALA A 22 4.27 -6.49 -1.06
C ALA A 22 3.61 -5.81 0.15
N ILE A 23 2.67 -6.50 0.81
CA ILE A 23 2.00 -5.98 2.02
C ILE A 23 3.00 -5.84 3.17
N VAL A 24 3.80 -6.88 3.41
CA VAL A 24 4.74 -6.91 4.54
C VAL A 24 5.81 -5.83 4.38
N GLU A 25 6.37 -5.69 3.18
CA GLU A 25 7.34 -4.66 2.82
C GLU A 25 6.76 -3.26 2.96
N ALA A 26 5.54 -3.02 2.46
CA ALA A 26 4.87 -1.73 2.58
C ALA A 26 4.57 -1.36 4.04
N ARG A 27 4.16 -2.34 4.87
CA ARG A 27 3.95 -2.13 6.31
C ARG A 27 5.25 -1.86 7.06
N CYS A 28 6.34 -2.52 6.67
CA CYS A 28 7.68 -2.22 7.19
C CYS A 28 8.03 -0.75 6.91
N ARG A 29 7.78 -0.29 5.69
CA ARG A 29 8.02 1.10 5.28
C ARG A 29 7.23 2.12 6.10
N VAL A 30 5.96 1.82 6.41
CA VAL A 30 5.15 2.64 7.32
C VAL A 30 5.81 2.74 8.70
N ALA A 31 6.27 1.62 9.26
CA ALA A 31 6.91 1.59 10.57
C ALA A 31 8.24 2.35 10.58
N GLU A 32 9.06 2.21 9.54
CA GLU A 32 10.30 2.98 9.36
C GLU A 32 10.03 4.48 9.37
N LEU A 33 9.06 4.94 8.56
CA LEU A 33 8.73 6.36 8.44
C LEU A 33 8.17 6.95 9.75
N GLN A 34 7.35 6.18 10.46
CA GLN A 34 6.90 6.57 11.80
C GLN A 34 8.08 6.69 12.77
N SER A 35 9.04 5.76 12.72
CA SER A 35 10.23 5.80 13.59
C SER A 35 11.15 6.98 13.25
N THR A 36 11.21 7.41 11.99
CA THR A 36 11.98 8.60 11.59
C THR A 36 11.20 9.92 11.83
N GLY A 37 9.94 9.84 12.25
CA GLY A 37 9.08 10.99 12.52
C GLY A 37 8.38 11.57 11.27
N ASP A 38 8.50 10.90 10.12
CA ASP A 38 7.89 11.32 8.86
C ASP A 38 6.44 10.83 8.77
N ARG A 39 5.55 11.55 9.47
CA ARG A 39 4.13 11.18 9.57
C ARG A 39 3.38 11.30 8.24
N ASP A 40 3.75 12.26 7.39
CA ASP A 40 3.14 12.45 6.08
C ASP A 40 3.47 11.28 5.14
N GLY A 41 4.74 10.89 5.05
CA GLY A 41 5.12 9.70 4.30
C GLY A 41 4.50 8.43 4.85
N ALA A 42 4.43 8.28 6.18
CA ALA A 42 3.77 7.13 6.80
C ALA A 42 2.27 7.04 6.43
N ASP A 43 1.56 8.17 6.35
CA ASP A 43 0.16 8.21 5.90
C ASP A 43 0.02 7.77 4.43
N VAL A 44 0.88 8.29 3.55
CA VAL A 44 0.90 7.88 2.13
C VAL A 44 1.15 6.39 1.99
N TRP A 45 2.14 5.85 2.70
CA TRP A 45 2.42 4.41 2.68
C TRP A 45 1.31 3.57 3.27
N LEU A 46 0.60 4.06 4.30
CA LEU A 46 -0.57 3.39 4.84
C LEU A 46 -1.70 3.29 3.79
N ARG A 47 -1.94 4.37 3.03
CA ARG A 47 -2.89 4.35 1.92
C ARG A 47 -2.48 3.35 0.83
N ILE A 48 -1.18 3.20 0.56
CA ILE A 48 -0.67 2.17 -0.35
C ILE A 48 -0.94 0.76 0.19
N VAL A 49 -0.71 0.49 1.48
CA VAL A 49 -1.03 -0.81 2.10
C VAL A 49 -2.50 -1.17 1.90
N ILE A 50 -3.41 -0.24 2.22
CA ILE A 50 -4.86 -0.44 2.06
C ILE A 50 -5.21 -0.72 0.59
N ALA A 51 -4.59 0.00 -0.35
CA ALA A 51 -4.80 -0.23 -1.77
C ALA A 51 -4.27 -1.60 -2.23
N ILE A 52 -3.12 -2.07 -1.72
CA ILE A 52 -2.62 -3.42 -2.01
C ILE A 52 -3.58 -4.47 -1.46
N GLU A 53 -4.06 -4.33 -0.21
CA GLU A 53 -5.06 -5.22 0.37
C GLU A 53 -6.35 -5.24 -0.45
N THR A 54 -6.78 -4.08 -0.96
CA THR A 54 -7.95 -3.96 -1.85
C THR A 54 -7.74 -4.63 -3.20
N LEU A 55 -6.51 -4.62 -3.74
CA LEU A 55 -6.18 -5.32 -4.99
C LEU A 55 -6.08 -6.83 -4.81
N LEU A 56 -5.65 -7.28 -3.63
CA LEU A 56 -5.48 -8.70 -3.27
C LEU A 56 -6.76 -9.34 -2.75
N THR A 57 -7.67 -8.56 -2.18
CA THR A 57 -9.07 -8.94 -1.99
C THR A 57 -9.78 -8.77 -3.32
N PRO A 58 -10.00 -9.83 -4.12
CA PRO A 58 -11.06 -9.76 -5.11
C PRO A 58 -12.32 -9.44 -4.33
N MET A 59 -13.07 -8.41 -4.73
CA MET A 59 -14.40 -8.16 -4.18
C MET A 59 -15.11 -9.50 -4.02
N ALA A 60 -15.39 -9.89 -2.78
CA ALA A 60 -16.16 -11.08 -2.48
C ALA A 60 -17.55 -10.90 -3.10
N GLY A 61 -17.70 -11.46 -4.29
CA GLY A 61 -18.88 -11.36 -5.11
C GLY A 61 -18.65 -12.16 -6.39
N THR A 62 -18.87 -13.48 -6.31
CA THR A 62 -19.72 -14.31 -7.20
C THR A 62 -19.17 -15.75 -7.32
N HIS A 63 -19.65 -16.68 -6.49
CA HIS A 63 -20.42 -17.88 -6.88
C HIS A 63 -20.75 -18.70 -5.62
#